data_AF-A0A9E3US50-F1
#
_entry.id   AF-A0A9E3US50-F1
#
_cell.length_a   1.000
_cell.length_b   1.000
_cell.length_c   1.000
_cell.angle_alpha   90.00
_cell.angle_beta   90.00
_cell.angle_gamma   90.00
#
_symmetry.space_group_name_H-M   'P 1'
#
loop_
_entity.id
_entity.type
_entity.pdbx_description
1 polymer ?
#
loop_
_entity_poly.entity_id
_entity_poly.type
_entity_poly.pdbx_seq_one_letter_code
_entity_poly.pdbx_strand_id
1 'polypeptide(L)'
;MAAQAPPLTASPSRRFSRLPPRDRLQVAILINQLATPGLGSWLAGFRVAGLGQLILSISGFLLFLVFFGAWMLELGRFWYYALDEVHLPDPFWWQSSLLLFGAAWLWAAITSCQMFGQLRRLPRPPTTPPSLNAPPPIATERRSD
;
A
#
# COMPACT_ATOMS: atom_id res chain seq x y z
N MET A 1 35.68 25.36 -10.12
CA MET A 1 34.79 25.09 -8.97
C MET A 1 33.59 24.29 -9.47
N ALA A 2 33.61 22.97 -9.34
CA ALA A 2 32.48 22.13 -9.73
C ALA A 2 31.53 21.99 -8.54
N ALA A 3 30.30 22.49 -8.69
CA ALA A 3 29.25 22.31 -7.69
C ALA A 3 28.88 20.83 -7.60
N GLN A 4 29.07 20.23 -6.42
CA GLN A 4 28.70 18.86 -6.12
C GLN A 4 27.17 18.75 -6.13
N ALA A 5 26.60 18.08 -7.13
CA ALA A 5 25.17 17.82 -7.18
C ALA A 5 24.76 16.89 -6.02
N PRO A 6 23.63 17.15 -5.33
CA PRO A 6 23.18 16.30 -4.23
C PRO A 6 22.84 14.88 -4.74
N PRO A 7 23.13 13.81 -3.97
CA PRO A 7 22.90 12.44 -4.41
C PRO A 7 21.40 12.13 -4.49
N LEU A 8 20.86 12.16 -5.72
CA LEU A 8 19.48 11.82 -6.06
C LEU A 8 19.22 10.30 -6.08
N THR A 9 19.45 9.55 -5.00
CA THR A 9 19.03 8.12 -4.95
C THR A 9 18.85 7.58 -3.52
N ALA A 10 18.12 8.28 -2.64
CA ALA A 10 17.60 7.61 -1.45
C ALA A 10 16.49 6.63 -1.86
N SER A 11 16.84 5.35 -2.03
CA SER A 11 15.91 4.25 -2.31
C SER A 11 14.69 4.34 -1.37
N PRO A 12 13.45 4.20 -1.88
CA PRO A 12 12.22 4.46 -1.12
C PRO A 12 12.12 3.64 0.18
N SER A 13 12.71 2.44 0.22
CA SER A 13 12.83 1.62 1.44
C SER A 13 13.57 2.33 2.57
N ARG A 14 14.60 3.13 2.25
CA ARG A 14 15.37 3.92 3.22
C ARG A 14 14.57 5.09 3.79
N ARG A 15 13.57 5.61 3.09
CA ARG A 15 12.70 6.68 3.63
C ARG A 15 11.70 6.12 4.62
N PHE A 16 11.07 4.98 4.29
CA PHE A 16 10.10 4.36 5.18
C PHE A 16 10.74 3.85 6.48
N SER A 17 11.97 3.35 6.42
CA SER A 17 12.71 2.90 7.61
C SER A 17 13.13 4.05 8.54
N ARG A 18 13.15 5.31 8.06
CA ARG A 18 13.49 6.49 8.86
C ARG A 18 12.33 7.02 9.69
N LEU A 19 11.10 6.61 9.36
CA LEU A 19 9.93 7.03 10.12
C LEU A 19 9.92 6.35 11.49
N PRO A 20 9.42 7.04 12.54
CA PRO A 20 9.15 6.42 13.84
C PRO A 20 8.29 5.16 13.69
N PRO A 21 8.47 4.13 14.54
CA PRO A 21 7.71 2.88 14.45
C PRO A 21 6.19 3.07 14.44
N ARG A 22 5.71 4.08 15.18
CA ARG A 22 4.29 4.46 15.25
C ARG A 22 3.77 4.93 13.88
N ASP A 23 4.47 5.87 13.26
CA ASP A 23 4.10 6.47 11.99
C ASP A 23 4.16 5.45 10.86
N ARG A 24 5.15 4.54 10.90
CA ARG A 24 5.26 3.43 9.94
C ARG A 24 4.03 2.53 9.95
N LEU A 25 3.55 2.16 11.13
CA LEU A 25 2.35 1.34 11.28
C LEU A 25 1.09 2.09 10.81
N GLN A 26 0.98 3.39 11.09
CA GLN A 26 -0.14 4.21 10.60
C GLN A 26 -0.16 4.29 9.08
N VAL A 27 0.97 4.61 8.45
CA VAL A 27 1.07 4.67 6.99
C VAL A 27 0.80 3.30 6.37
N ALA A 28 1.30 2.21 6.97
CA ALA A 28 1.02 0.86 6.51
C ALA A 28 -0.48 0.52 6.53
N ILE A 29 -1.18 0.88 7.60
CA ILE A 29 -2.64 0.70 7.70
C ILE A 29 -3.36 1.50 6.61
N LEU A 30 -2.97 2.76 6.39
CA LEU A 30 -3.56 3.60 5.35
C LEU A 30 -3.33 3.03 3.95
N ILE A 31 -2.12 2.54 3.66
CA ILE A 31 -1.80 1.90 2.38
C ILE A 31 -2.69 0.68 2.13
N ASN A 32 -2.89 -0.18 3.15
CA ASN A 32 -3.72 -1.38 3.01
C ASN A 32 -5.19 -1.05 2.67
N GLN A 33 -5.73 0.02 3.25
CA GLN A 33 -7.15 0.35 3.09
C GLN A 33 -7.44 1.30 1.92
N LEU A 34 -6.50 2.18 1.57
CA LEU A 34 -6.73 3.26 0.59
C LEU A 34 -5.96 3.09 -0.73
N ALA A 35 -4.88 2.30 -0.74
CA ALA A 35 -4.03 2.17 -1.93
C ALA A 35 -4.09 0.75 -2.51
N THR A 36 -3.58 -0.25 -1.78
CA THR A 36 -3.51 -1.62 -2.28
C THR A 36 -3.50 -2.63 -1.12
N PRO A 37 -4.42 -3.60 -1.10
CA PRO A 37 -4.41 -4.67 -0.10
C PRO A 37 -3.07 -5.43 -0.12
N GLY A 38 -2.42 -5.56 1.03
CA GLY A 38 -1.20 -6.36 1.18
C GLY A 38 0.12 -5.60 1.10
N LEU A 39 0.17 -4.44 0.42
CA LEU A 39 1.40 -3.64 0.34
C LEU A 39 1.79 -3.06 1.71
N GLY A 40 0.82 -2.51 2.45
CA GLY A 40 1.04 -2.01 3.81
C GLY A 40 1.47 -3.13 4.76
N SER A 41 0.83 -4.30 4.65
CA SER A 41 1.20 -5.51 5.38
C SER A 41 2.64 -5.91 5.15
N TRP A 42 3.10 -5.91 3.91
CA TRP A 42 4.49 -6.20 3.56
C TRP A 42 5.47 -5.19 4.17
N LEU A 43 5.17 -3.88 4.04
CA LEU A 43 6.02 -2.79 4.53
C LEU A 43 6.13 -2.76 6.06
N ALA A 44 5.08 -3.20 6.77
CA ALA A 44 5.06 -3.33 8.22
C ALA A 44 5.69 -4.65 8.74
N GLY A 45 6.15 -5.53 7.85
CA GLY A 45 6.85 -6.77 8.22
C GLY A 45 5.98 -8.03 8.26
N PHE A 46 4.68 -7.92 8.00
CA PHE A 46 3.76 -9.07 7.88
C PHE A 46 3.85 -9.69 6.49
N ARG A 47 5.05 -10.16 6.10
CA ARG A 47 5.38 -10.54 4.72
C ARG A 47 4.49 -11.66 4.17
N VAL A 48 4.15 -12.67 4.97
CA VAL A 48 3.31 -13.80 4.52
C VAL A 48 1.89 -13.33 4.23
N ALA A 49 1.26 -12.61 5.17
CA ALA A 49 -0.07 -12.04 4.98
C ALA A 49 -0.09 -11.03 3.81
N GLY A 50 0.93 -10.16 3.74
CA GLY A 50 1.07 -9.18 2.68
C GLY A 50 1.21 -9.81 1.29
N LEU A 51 2.04 -10.86 1.16
CA LEU A 51 2.19 -11.60 -0.11
C LEU A 51 0.88 -12.27 -0.53
N GLY A 52 0.19 -12.94 0.40
CA GLY A 52 -1.11 -13.56 0.11
C GLY A 52 -2.16 -12.54 -0.35
N GLN A 53 -2.25 -11.41 0.35
CA GLN A 53 -3.15 -10.30 -0.01
C GLN A 53 -2.79 -9.69 -1.37
N LEU A 54 -1.50 -9.53 -1.68
CA LEU A 54 -1.03 -9.05 -2.97
C LEU A 54 -1.38 -10.02 -4.10
N ILE A 55 -1.16 -11.32 -3.93
CA ILE A 55 -1.50 -12.32 -4.94
C ILE A 55 -3.01 -12.31 -5.22
N LEU A 56 -3.85 -12.32 -4.17
CA LEU A 56 -5.31 -12.28 -4.34
C LEU A 56 -5.79 -10.99 -5.00
N SER A 57 -5.28 -9.84 -4.58
CA SER A 57 -5.67 -8.54 -5.14
C SER A 57 -5.22 -8.39 -6.59
N ILE A 58 -3.98 -8.76 -6.94
CA ILE A 58 -3.49 -8.74 -8.32
C ILE A 58 -4.29 -9.71 -9.19
N SER A 59 -4.56 -10.92 -8.70
CA SER A 59 -5.31 -11.92 -9.46
C SER A 59 -6.74 -11.44 -9.75
N GLY A 60 -7.45 -10.93 -8.74
CA GLY A 60 -8.78 -10.36 -8.91
C GLY A 60 -8.80 -9.15 -9.82
N PHE A 61 -7.80 -8.27 -9.72
CA PHE A 61 -7.68 -7.09 -10.57
C PHE A 61 -7.40 -7.43 -12.03
N LEU A 62 -6.47 -8.36 -12.31
CA LEU A 62 -6.18 -8.80 -13.67
C LEU A 62 -7.39 -9.49 -14.31
N LEU A 63 -8.11 -10.29 -13.54
CA LEU A 63 -9.36 -10.92 -13.99
C LEU A 63 -10.40 -9.87 -14.38
N PHE A 64 -10.53 -8.82 -13.57
CA PHE A 64 -11.42 -7.69 -13.88
C PHE A 64 -10.98 -6.96 -15.15
N LEU A 65 -9.68 -6.72 -15.36
CA LEU A 65 -9.19 -6.06 -16.58
C LEU A 65 -9.49 -6.88 -17.84
N VAL A 66 -9.38 -8.22 -17.78
CA VAL A 66 -9.74 -9.10 -18.90
C VAL A 66 -11.24 -9.00 -19.19
N PHE A 67 -12.08 -9.13 -18.17
CA PHE A 67 -13.53 -8.97 -18.30
C PHE A 67 -13.89 -7.59 -18.87
N PHE A 68 -13.33 -6.53 -18.29
CA PHE A 68 -13.61 -5.15 -18.66
C PHE A 68 -13.15 -4.85 -20.10
N GLY A 69 -11.99 -5.38 -20.50
CA GLY A 69 -11.49 -5.27 -21.87
C GLY A 69 -12.42 -5.97 -22.87
N ALA A 70 -12.86 -7.20 -22.58
CA ALA A 70 -13.83 -7.91 -23.41
C ALA A 70 -15.16 -7.14 -23.52
N TRP A 71 -15.65 -6.63 -22.39
CA TRP A 71 -16.87 -5.82 -22.35
C TRP A 71 -16.74 -4.53 -23.17
N MET A 72 -15.60 -3.82 -23.06
CA MET A 72 -15.31 -2.61 -23.84
C MET A 72 -15.23 -2.86 -25.33
N LEU A 73 -14.63 -3.99 -25.76
CA LEU A 73 -14.55 -4.35 -27.16
C LEU A 73 -15.94 -4.65 -27.74
N GLU A 74 -16.77 -5.41 -27.04
CA GLU A 74 -18.14 -5.69 -27.48
C GLU A 74 -19.00 -4.42 -27.51
N LEU A 75 -18.88 -3.55 -26.51
CA LEU A 75 -19.56 -2.26 -26.52
C LEU A 75 -19.10 -1.39 -27.71
N GLY A 76 -17.80 -1.36 -28.00
CA GLY A 76 -17.25 -0.65 -29.15
C GLY A 76 -17.77 -1.19 -30.49
N ARG A 77 -17.87 -2.52 -30.63
CA ARG A 77 -18.44 -3.16 -31.83
C ARG A 77 -19.91 -2.84 -32.00
N PHE A 78 -20.68 -2.88 -30.92
CA PHE A 78 -22.10 -2.50 -30.93
C PHE A 78 -22.29 -1.08 -31.48
N TRP A 79 -21.53 -0.11 -30.97
CA TRP A 79 -21.59 1.28 -31.44
C TRP A 79 -21.09 1.46 -32.88
N TYR A 80 -19.97 0.83 -33.25
CA TYR A 80 -19.35 1.04 -34.56
C TYR A 80 -20.12 0.37 -35.71
N TYR A 81 -20.64 -0.83 -35.49
CA TYR A 81 -21.36 -1.60 -36.51
C TYR A 81 -22.88 -1.45 -36.43
N ALA A 82 -23.40 -0.65 -35.48
CA ALA A 82 -24.82 -0.52 -35.20
C ALA A 82 -25.51 -1.88 -35.06
N LEU A 83 -24.88 -2.79 -34.29
CA LEU A 83 -25.44 -4.11 -34.03
C LEU A 83 -26.75 -3.97 -33.24
N ASP A 84 -27.71 -4.85 -33.48
CA ASP A 84 -28.99 -4.81 -32.76
C ASP A 84 -28.87 -5.29 -31.30
N GLU A 85 -27.83 -6.08 -30.98
CA GLU A 85 -27.66 -6.70 -29.67
C GLU A 85 -26.21 -6.64 -29.17
N VAL A 86 -26.05 -6.45 -27.86
CA VAL A 86 -24.77 -6.52 -27.15
C VAL A 86 -24.60 -7.91 -26.53
N HIS A 87 -23.56 -8.63 -26.94
CA HIS A 87 -23.18 -9.87 -26.28
C HIS A 87 -22.30 -9.56 -25.07
N LEU A 88 -22.92 -9.52 -23.88
CA LEU A 88 -22.17 -9.28 -22.65
C LEU A 88 -21.32 -10.51 -22.28
N PRO A 89 -20.07 -10.33 -21.83
CA PRO A 89 -19.28 -11.43 -21.30
C PRO A 89 -19.95 -12.08 -20.07
N ASP A 90 -19.65 -13.36 -19.84
CA ASP A 90 -20.22 -14.13 -18.73
C ASP A 90 -20.02 -13.41 -17.38
N PRO A 91 -21.10 -13.20 -16.58
CA PRO A 91 -21.03 -12.59 -15.27
C PRO A 91 -20.02 -13.23 -14.31
N PHE A 92 -19.74 -14.52 -14.48
CA PHE A 92 -18.80 -15.28 -13.65
C PHE A 92 -17.43 -14.58 -13.51
N TRP A 93 -16.94 -13.95 -14.58
CA TRP A 93 -15.61 -13.34 -14.57
C TRP A 93 -15.54 -12.13 -13.65
N TRP A 94 -16.47 -11.17 -13.75
CA TRP A 94 -16.44 -9.99 -12.89
C TRP A 94 -16.81 -10.31 -11.44
N GLN A 95 -17.70 -11.28 -11.22
CA GLN A 95 -18.06 -11.76 -9.88
C GLN A 95 -16.86 -12.41 -9.19
N SER A 96 -16.16 -13.31 -9.88
CA SER A 96 -14.94 -13.93 -9.37
C SER A 96 -13.84 -12.90 -9.08
N SER A 97 -13.74 -11.88 -9.94
CA SER A 97 -12.80 -10.77 -9.76
C SER A 97 -13.07 -10.00 -8.47
N LEU A 98 -14.34 -9.64 -8.25
CA LEU A 98 -14.80 -8.93 -7.06
C LEU A 98 -14.62 -9.79 -5.80
N LEU A 99 -14.88 -11.10 -5.90
CA LEU A 99 -14.70 -12.03 -4.79
C LEU A 99 -13.22 -12.12 -4.37
N LEU A 100 -12.30 -12.32 -5.31
CA LEU A 100 -10.87 -12.42 -5.03
C LEU A 100 -10.30 -11.11 -4.47
N PHE A 101 -10.62 -9.99 -5.12
CA PHE A 101 -10.17 -8.68 -4.68
C PHE A 101 -10.79 -8.28 -3.34
N GLY A 102 -12.09 -8.53 -3.16
CA GLY A 102 -12.81 -8.30 -1.92
C GLY A 102 -12.28 -9.15 -0.77
N ALA A 103 -11.98 -10.42 -1.00
CA ALA A 103 -11.36 -11.29 -0.01
C ALA A 103 -9.96 -10.79 0.39
N ALA A 104 -9.14 -10.35 -0.58
CA ALA A 104 -7.86 -9.71 -0.30
C ALA A 104 -8.01 -8.47 0.59
N TRP A 105 -9.03 -7.66 0.30
CA TRP A 105 -9.29 -6.41 1.02
C TRP A 105 -9.80 -6.64 2.44
N LEU A 106 -10.73 -7.57 2.64
CA LEU A 106 -11.20 -7.99 3.97
C LEU A 106 -10.06 -8.55 4.81
N TRP A 107 -9.20 -9.38 4.20
CA TRP A 107 -8.02 -9.90 4.89
C TRP A 107 -7.05 -8.77 5.27
N ALA A 108 -6.81 -7.81 4.38
CA ALA A 108 -6.00 -6.63 4.68
C ALA A 108 -6.59 -5.78 5.81
N ALA A 109 -7.93 -5.68 5.91
CA ALA A 109 -8.60 -5.01 7.01
C ALA A 109 -8.36 -5.73 8.35
N ILE A 110 -8.47 -7.06 8.39
CA ILE A 110 -8.16 -7.86 9.58
C ILE A 110 -6.70 -7.65 10.02
N THR A 111 -5.75 -7.71 9.08
CA THR A 111 -4.33 -7.45 9.37
C THR A 111 -4.11 -6.01 9.86
N SER A 112 -4.82 -5.04 9.30
CA SER A 112 -4.75 -3.64 9.74
C SER A 112 -5.29 -3.45 11.16
N CYS A 113 -6.32 -4.18 11.57
CA CYS A 113 -6.79 -4.23 12.96
C CYS A 113 -5.71 -4.78 13.91
N GLN A 114 -4.99 -5.83 13.51
CA GLN A 114 -3.86 -6.37 14.28
C GLN A 114 -2.75 -5.33 14.43
N MET A 115 -2.40 -4.63 13.35
CA MET A 115 -1.43 -3.52 13.37
C MET A 115 -1.89 -2.38 14.27
N PHE A 116 -3.17 -2.04 14.26
CA PHE A 116 -3.72 -1.01 15.13
C PHE A 116 -3.63 -1.43 16.61
N GLY A 117 -3.81 -2.71 16.92
CA GLY A 117 -3.51 -3.28 18.23
C GLY A 117 -2.05 -3.08 18.64
N GLN A 118 -1.09 -3.29 17.73
CA GLN A 118 0.34 -3.03 17.98
C GLN A 118 0.62 -1.53 18.16
N LEU A 119 -0.01 -0.69 17.34
CA LEU A 119 0.10 0.77 17.41
C LEU A 119 -0.33 1.31 18.77
N ARG A 120 -1.38 0.74 19.36
CA ARG A 120 -1.87 1.11 20.70
C ARG A 120 -0.89 0.79 21.83
N ARG A 121 0.00 -0.19 21.62
CA ARG A 121 1.03 -0.59 22.60
C ARG A 121 2.30 0.25 22.50
N LEU A 122 2.49 0.97 21.40
CA LEU A 122 3.65 1.85 21.24
C LEU A 122 3.51 3.12 22.09
N PRO A 123 4.58 3.58 22.74
CA PRO A 123 4.61 4.87 23.43
C PRO A 123 4.08 6.00 22.53
N ARG A 124 3.34 6.93 23.12
CA ARG A 124 2.98 8.15 22.41
C ARG A 124 4.19 9.07 22.38
N PRO A 125 4.45 9.77 21.25
CA PRO A 125 5.45 10.82 21.25
C PRO A 125 5.08 11.86 22.33
N PRO A 126 6.08 12.42 23.05
CA PRO A 126 5.82 13.44 24.05
C PRO A 126 5.10 14.62 23.39
N THR A 127 3.98 15.05 24.00
CA THR A 127 3.14 16.14 23.51
C THR A 127 3.80 17.51 23.66
N THR A 128 4.91 17.59 24.40
CA THR A 128 5.67 18.82 24.60
C THR A 128 6.40 19.19 23.31
N PRO A 129 6.17 20.38 22.72
CA PRO A 129 7.01 20.87 21.65
C PRO A 129 8.47 20.88 22.10
N PRO A 130 9.43 20.61 21.21
CA PRO A 130 10.84 20.68 21.56
C PRO A 130 11.10 22.05 22.19
N SER A 131 11.49 22.04 23.46
CA SER A 131 11.87 23.27 24.15
C SER A 131 12.98 23.92 23.34
N LEU A 132 12.76 25.14 22.85
CA LEU A 132 13.79 25.96 22.22
C LEU A 132 15.01 26.18 23.13
N ASN A 133 14.83 25.96 24.44
CA ASN A 133 15.86 26.06 25.46
C ASN A 133 16.48 24.71 25.84
N ALA A 134 16.16 23.62 25.13
CA ALA A 134 16.87 22.37 25.33
C ALA A 134 18.33 22.59 24.90
N PRO A 135 19.31 22.36 25.79
CA PRO A 135 20.71 22.47 25.40
C PRO A 135 20.97 21.55 24.20
N PRO A 136 21.76 22.01 23.20
CA PRO A 136 22.05 21.21 22.03
C PRO A 136 22.56 19.84 22.49
N PRO A 137 22.14 18.74 21.83
CA PRO A 137 22.61 17.42 22.19
C PRO A 137 24.13 17.46 22.13
N ILE A 138 24.78 17.27 23.29
CA ILE A 138 26.23 17.22 23.39
C ILE A 138 26.66 16.17 22.39
N ALA A 139 27.35 16.59 21.32
CA ALA A 139 27.98 15.68 20.40
C ALA A 139 28.94 14.86 21.25
N THR A 140 28.56 13.62 21.58
CA THR A 140 29.49 12.64 22.10
C THR A 140 30.47 12.40 20.98
N GLU A 141 31.56 13.17 21.04
CA GLU A 141 32.76 12.98 20.26
C GLU A 141 33.06 11.50 20.31
N ARG A 142 32.91 10.84 19.16
CA ARG A 142 33.12 9.42 19.01
C ARG A 142 34.61 9.21 19.24
N ARG A 143 34.98 8.91 20.49
CA ARG A 143 36.35 8.61 20.87
C ARG A 143 36.77 7.38 20.08
N SER A 144 37.64 7.60 19.12
CA SER A 144 38.34 6.58 18.36
C SER A 144 39.35 5.93 19.28
N ASP A 145 39.00 4.76 19.79
CA ASP A 145 39.92 3.76 20.33
C ASP A 145 39.92 2.54 19.39
#